data_AF-A0A433N4B5-F1
#
_entry.id   AF-A0A433N4B5-F1
#
_cell.length_a   1.000
_cell.length_b   1.000
_cell.length_c   1.000
_cell.angle_alpha   90.00
_cell.angle_beta   90.00
_cell.angle_gamma   90.00
#
_symmetry.space_group_name_H-M   'P 1'
#
loop_
_entity.id
_entity.type
_entity.pdbx_description
1 polymer ?
#
loop_
_entity_poly.entity_id
_entity_poly.type
_entity_poly.pdbx_seq_one_letter_code
_entity_poly.pdbx_strand_id
1 'polypeptide(L)'
;MDTKQLWQRYQDWLYYHPGLELYLDVSRIPFDFEFVESLQPKFEQAFQNMAALEGGAIANPDEGRMVGHYWLRNPDLAPNEEIKKEIVETIAEIENFTQQVYAGTIHPPEAPKFTDILSIGIGGSALGPQFVASALAPSSPPLALHFIDNTDPAGMDRVLDGIKDCLKSTLIIDTSKSGGTPEPRNGMLEVKHIYEIQGLNFAKHAVTVTMKGSKMDRLAKAEGWLAEFPMFDWVGGRTSQMSAVGLLPAALQGIDIRAILAGAKEMDAATRSPEIKTNPAALLARAKVKKTW
;
A
#
# COMPACT_ATOMS: atom_id res chain seq x y z
N MET A 1 3.13 -27.53 -31.86
CA MET A 1 4.36 -27.93 -31.15
C MET A 1 4.15 -29.33 -30.62
N ASP A 2 5.10 -30.24 -30.84
CA ASP A 2 5.09 -31.55 -30.19
C ASP A 2 5.49 -31.45 -28.70
N THR A 3 5.40 -32.56 -27.95
CA THR A 3 5.73 -32.60 -26.52
C THR A 3 7.16 -32.14 -26.22
N LYS A 4 8.13 -32.48 -27.08
CA LYS A 4 9.54 -32.11 -26.89
C LYS A 4 9.74 -30.61 -27.11
N GLN A 5 9.09 -30.05 -28.13
CA GLN A 5 9.10 -28.62 -28.41
C GLN A 5 8.42 -27.81 -27.30
N LEU A 6 7.31 -28.32 -26.75
CA LEU A 6 6.64 -27.70 -25.60
C LEU A 6 7.51 -27.72 -24.34
N TRP A 7 8.20 -28.83 -24.08
CA TRP A 7 9.14 -28.94 -22.96
C TRP A 7 10.31 -27.95 -23.11
N GLN A 8 10.94 -27.90 -24.28
CA GLN A 8 12.02 -26.93 -24.53
C GLN A 8 11.51 -25.49 -24.35
N ARG A 9 10.33 -25.18 -24.88
CA ARG A 9 9.71 -23.86 -24.70
C ARG A 9 9.45 -23.53 -23.22
N TYR A 10 9.03 -24.50 -22.41
CA TYR A 10 8.91 -24.32 -20.97
C TYR A 10 10.26 -23.97 -20.35
N GLN A 11 11.31 -24.73 -20.65
CA GLN A 11 12.66 -24.45 -20.13
C GLN A 11 13.20 -23.07 -20.56
N ASP A 12 12.96 -22.67 -21.81
CA ASP A 12 13.45 -21.41 -22.37
C ASP A 12 12.74 -20.15 -21.83
N TRP A 13 11.53 -20.31 -21.29
CA TRP A 13 10.63 -19.22 -20.92
C TRP A 13 10.07 -19.32 -19.50
N LEU A 14 10.54 -20.28 -18.71
CA LEU A 14 10.32 -20.32 -17.28
C LEU A 14 11.29 -19.35 -16.61
N TYR A 15 10.75 -18.34 -15.96
CA TYR A 15 11.51 -17.50 -15.06
C TYR A 15 11.40 -18.05 -13.63
N TYR A 16 12.54 -18.12 -12.94
CA TYR A 16 12.60 -18.45 -11.53
C TYR A 16 13.45 -17.42 -10.80
N HIS A 17 12.87 -16.81 -9.77
CA HIS A 17 13.59 -15.95 -8.84
C HIS A 17 13.96 -16.77 -7.59
N PRO A 18 15.26 -17.06 -7.34
CA PRO A 18 15.65 -17.92 -6.23
C PRO A 18 15.37 -17.30 -4.86
N GLY A 19 15.63 -16.00 -4.66
CA GLY A 19 15.44 -15.37 -3.33
C GLY A 19 13.97 -15.21 -2.93
N LEU A 20 13.09 -14.83 -3.86
CA LEU A 20 11.63 -14.80 -3.66
C LEU A 20 10.91 -16.14 -3.83
N GLU A 21 11.63 -17.20 -4.23
CA GLU A 21 11.06 -18.50 -4.61
C GLU A 21 9.90 -18.41 -5.63
N LEU A 22 9.94 -17.41 -6.51
CA LEU A 22 8.86 -17.10 -7.44
C LEU A 22 9.11 -17.72 -8.81
N TYR A 23 8.13 -18.49 -9.29
CA TYR A 23 8.10 -19.00 -10.66
C TYR A 23 7.12 -18.19 -11.52
N LEU A 24 7.54 -17.86 -12.73
CA LEU A 24 6.70 -17.27 -13.76
C LEU A 24 6.84 -18.09 -15.05
N ASP A 25 5.81 -18.88 -15.35
CA ASP A 25 5.71 -19.64 -16.59
C ASP A 25 4.87 -18.87 -17.62
N VAL A 26 5.52 -18.35 -18.66
CA VAL A 26 4.85 -17.73 -19.81
C VAL A 26 4.83 -18.63 -21.04
N SER A 27 5.29 -19.88 -20.95
CA SER A 27 5.45 -20.79 -22.09
C SER A 27 4.13 -21.11 -22.80
N ARG A 28 3.00 -21.01 -22.09
CA ARG A 28 1.65 -21.28 -22.63
C ARG A 28 1.00 -20.06 -23.27
N ILE A 29 1.67 -18.92 -23.27
CA ILE A 29 1.19 -17.69 -23.93
C ILE A 29 1.58 -17.77 -25.42
N PRO A 30 0.67 -17.46 -26.36
CA PRO A 30 0.98 -17.54 -27.79
C PRO A 30 1.93 -16.41 -28.20
N PHE A 31 3.14 -16.78 -28.65
CA PHE A 31 4.13 -15.89 -29.26
C PHE A 31 5.25 -16.70 -29.93
N ASP A 32 5.86 -16.11 -30.95
CA ASP A 32 7.06 -16.61 -31.63
C ASP A 32 8.28 -15.74 -31.31
N PHE A 33 9.47 -16.20 -31.72
CA PHE A 33 10.73 -15.48 -31.49
C PHE A 33 10.75 -14.13 -32.22
N GLU A 34 10.29 -14.11 -33.48
CA GLU A 34 10.20 -12.89 -34.30
C GLU A 34 9.37 -11.79 -33.63
N PHE A 35 8.25 -12.16 -32.99
CA PHE A 35 7.44 -11.20 -32.25
C PHE A 35 8.19 -10.64 -31.04
N VAL A 36 8.92 -11.47 -30.29
CA VAL A 36 9.73 -10.97 -29.15
C VAL A 36 10.80 -10.01 -29.65
N GLU A 37 11.51 -10.36 -30.72
CA GLU A 37 12.53 -9.52 -31.34
C GLU A 37 11.95 -8.18 -31.82
N SER A 38 10.75 -8.20 -32.42
CA SER A 38 10.06 -6.97 -32.84
C SER A 38 9.72 -6.02 -31.69
N LEU A 39 9.64 -6.53 -30.46
CA LEU A 39 9.36 -5.73 -29.26
C LEU A 39 10.63 -5.21 -28.58
N GLN A 40 11.81 -5.69 -28.97
CA GLN A 40 13.09 -5.35 -28.35
C GLN A 40 13.30 -3.82 -28.25
N PRO A 41 13.11 -3.01 -29.32
CA PRO A 41 13.29 -1.55 -29.23
C PRO A 41 12.29 -0.87 -28.26
N LYS A 42 11.07 -1.41 -28.15
CA LYS A 42 10.06 -0.88 -27.22
C LYS A 42 10.43 -1.18 -25.77
N PHE A 43 10.96 -2.37 -25.51
CA PHE A 43 11.44 -2.74 -24.17
C PHE A 43 12.68 -1.96 -23.78
N GLU A 44 13.64 -1.75 -24.69
CA GLU A 44 14.80 -0.90 -24.44
C GLU A 44 14.38 0.52 -24.03
N GLN A 45 13.44 1.12 -24.77
CA GLN A 45 12.87 2.41 -24.38
C GLN A 45 12.14 2.34 -23.04
N ALA A 46 11.37 1.27 -22.77
CA ALA A 46 10.66 1.10 -21.51
C ALA A 46 11.63 1.00 -20.32
N PHE A 47 12.74 0.27 -20.46
CA PHE A 47 13.76 0.16 -19.41
C PHE A 47 14.44 1.51 -19.15
N GLN A 48 14.75 2.28 -20.19
CA GLN A 48 15.27 3.65 -20.03
C GLN A 48 14.26 4.56 -19.32
N ASN A 49 12.97 4.48 -19.69
CA ASN A 49 11.91 5.24 -19.05
C ASN A 49 11.73 4.87 -17.57
N MET A 50 11.84 3.57 -17.25
CA MET A 50 11.79 3.08 -15.87
C MET A 50 12.96 3.60 -15.04
N ALA A 51 14.19 3.58 -15.59
CA ALA A 51 15.36 4.15 -14.92
C ALA A 51 15.20 5.66 -14.67
N ALA A 52 14.67 6.41 -15.64
CA ALA A 52 14.39 7.84 -15.47
C ALA A 52 13.30 8.09 -14.41
N LEU A 53 12.24 7.29 -14.40
CA LEU A 53 11.15 7.37 -13.42
C LEU A 53 11.66 7.11 -12.01
N GLU A 54 12.43 6.05 -11.79
CA GLU A 54 13.03 5.73 -10.50
C GLU A 54 14.07 6.78 -10.06
N GLY A 55 14.76 7.41 -11.03
CA GLY A 55 15.66 8.53 -10.80
C GLY A 55 14.98 9.86 -10.46
N GLY A 56 13.64 9.90 -10.39
CA GLY A 56 12.89 11.10 -9.98
C GLY A 56 12.50 12.04 -11.13
N ALA A 57 12.47 11.55 -12.37
CA ALA A 57 11.88 12.33 -13.46
C ALA A 57 10.40 12.63 -13.19
N ILE A 58 9.92 13.78 -13.70
CA ILE A 58 8.48 14.10 -13.69
C ILE A 58 7.78 13.14 -14.66
N ALA A 59 7.12 12.14 -14.08
CA ALA A 59 6.40 11.12 -14.82
C ALA A 59 4.89 11.42 -14.94
N ASN A 60 4.36 12.32 -14.10
CA ASN A 60 3.00 12.84 -14.23
C ASN A 60 3.04 14.32 -14.64
N PRO A 61 3.05 14.63 -15.95
CA PRO A 61 3.18 16.00 -16.43
C PRO A 61 1.95 16.87 -16.12
N ASP A 62 0.75 16.28 -16.08
CA ASP A 62 -0.49 17.00 -15.80
C ASP A 62 -0.54 17.55 -14.38
N GLU A 63 0.07 16.84 -13.43
CA GLU A 63 0.18 17.27 -12.03
C GLU A 63 1.56 17.81 -11.65
N GLY A 64 2.54 17.76 -12.56
CA GLY A 64 3.92 18.16 -12.31
C GLY A 64 4.61 17.32 -11.21
N ARG A 65 4.29 16.03 -11.10
CA ARG A 65 4.74 15.16 -10.00
C ARG A 65 5.67 14.03 -10.42
N MET A 66 6.56 13.67 -9.50
CA MET A 66 7.33 12.43 -9.54
C MET A 66 6.43 11.22 -9.21
N VAL A 67 6.89 10.01 -9.53
CA VAL A 67 6.24 8.75 -9.17
C VAL A 67 7.23 7.88 -8.39
N GLY A 68 7.18 7.98 -7.06
CA GLY A 68 8.26 7.53 -6.18
C GLY A 68 8.00 6.28 -5.34
N HIS A 69 6.96 5.49 -5.65
CA HIS A 69 6.56 4.36 -4.80
C HIS A 69 7.64 3.26 -4.65
N TYR A 70 8.65 3.23 -5.52
CA TYR A 70 9.84 2.37 -5.41
C TYR A 70 10.73 2.78 -4.24
N TRP A 71 10.82 4.08 -3.94
CA TRP A 71 11.63 4.61 -2.85
C TRP A 71 11.09 4.18 -1.48
N LEU A 72 9.77 3.96 -1.37
CA LEU A 72 9.15 3.42 -0.15
C LEU A 72 9.73 2.06 0.24
N ARG A 73 10.12 1.25 -0.75
CA ARG A 73 10.66 -0.10 -0.58
C ARG A 73 12.19 -0.09 -0.51
N ASN A 74 12.82 0.87 -1.18
CA ASN A 74 14.26 1.08 -1.14
C ASN A 74 14.61 2.58 -1.03
N PRO A 75 14.67 3.14 0.19
CA PRO A 75 14.90 4.57 0.40
C PRO A 75 16.24 5.09 -0.14
N ASP A 76 17.23 4.20 -0.30
CA ASP A 76 18.54 4.55 -0.87
C ASP A 76 18.47 5.00 -2.34
N LEU A 77 17.35 4.75 -3.03
CA LEU A 77 17.12 5.20 -4.41
C LEU A 77 16.38 6.53 -4.51
N ALA A 78 16.01 7.13 -3.37
CA ALA A 78 15.34 8.42 -3.36
C ALA A 78 16.22 9.49 -4.04
N PRO A 79 15.62 10.44 -4.79
CA PRO A 79 16.37 11.43 -5.57
C PRO A 79 17.09 12.46 -4.70
N ASN A 80 16.76 12.53 -3.40
CA ASN A 80 17.45 13.37 -2.43
C ASN A 80 17.38 12.76 -1.01
N GLU A 81 18.25 13.25 -0.12
CA GLU A 81 18.33 12.79 1.27
C GLU A 81 17.10 13.14 2.11
N GLU A 82 16.35 14.19 1.74
CA GLU A 82 15.13 14.58 2.46
C GLU A 82 14.04 13.52 2.31
N ILE A 83 13.75 13.09 1.08
CA ILE A 83 12.77 12.01 0.79
C ILE A 83 13.22 10.70 1.44
N LYS A 84 14.51 10.36 1.35
CA LYS A 84 15.05 9.17 2.02
C LYS A 84 14.76 9.21 3.52
N LYS A 85 15.08 10.33 4.16
CA LYS A 85 14.88 10.54 5.58
C LYS A 85 13.40 10.44 5.96
N GLU A 86 12.51 11.12 5.23
CA GLU A 86 11.07 11.07 5.47
C GLU A 86 10.53 9.64 5.44
N ILE A 87 10.96 8.82 4.50
CA ILE A 87 10.54 7.41 4.39
C ILE A 87 11.05 6.59 5.58
N VAL A 88 12.34 6.71 5.90
CA VAL A 88 12.96 5.95 7.00
C VAL A 88 12.34 6.32 8.36
N GLU A 89 12.13 7.62 8.60
CA GLU A 89 11.50 8.13 9.82
C GLU A 89 10.04 7.65 9.91
N THR A 90 9.26 7.72 8.82
CA THR A 90 7.87 7.25 8.81
C THR A 90 7.76 5.76 9.18
N ILE A 91 8.65 4.91 8.66
CA ILE A 91 8.62 3.47 9.00
C ILE A 91 8.97 3.27 10.48
N ALA A 92 9.98 3.98 11.00
CA ALA A 92 10.35 3.90 12.41
C ALA A 92 9.24 4.42 13.34
N GLU A 93 8.54 5.48 12.93
CA GLU A 93 7.38 6.02 13.65
C GLU A 93 6.24 5.01 13.72
N ILE A 94 5.94 4.31 12.62
CA ILE A 94 4.91 3.25 12.59
C ILE A 94 5.29 2.10 13.52
N GLU A 95 6.54 1.64 13.49
CA GLU A 95 7.02 0.57 14.37
C GLU A 95 6.91 0.99 15.84
N ASN A 96 7.39 2.19 16.17
CA ASN A 96 7.34 2.73 17.53
C ASN A 96 5.90 2.93 18.02
N PHE A 97 5.01 3.46 17.19
CA PHE A 97 3.59 3.63 17.51
C PHE A 97 2.93 2.28 17.77
N THR A 98 3.17 1.29 16.90
CA THR A 98 2.64 -0.07 17.03
C THR A 98 3.08 -0.71 18.35
N GLN A 99 4.36 -0.60 18.73
CA GLN A 99 4.86 -1.12 20.00
C GLN A 99 4.21 -0.42 21.20
N GLN A 100 4.00 0.89 21.15
CA GLN A 100 3.30 1.62 22.22
C GLN A 100 1.84 1.21 22.35
N VAL A 101 1.15 0.94 21.23
CA VAL A 101 -0.22 0.39 21.23
C VAL A 101 -0.25 -1.01 21.84
N TYR A 102 0.67 -1.90 21.46
CA TYR A 102 0.77 -3.24 22.02
C TYR A 102 1.12 -3.25 23.51
N ALA A 103 1.98 -2.33 23.95
CA ALA A 103 2.34 -2.16 25.35
C ALA A 103 1.17 -1.61 26.18
N GLY A 104 0.19 -0.96 25.55
CA GLY A 104 -0.85 -0.20 26.25
C GLY A 104 -0.35 1.15 26.78
N THR A 105 0.79 1.65 26.29
CA THR A 105 1.25 3.02 26.55
C THR A 105 0.35 4.02 25.82
N ILE A 106 0.03 3.71 24.56
CA ILE A 106 -1.03 4.38 23.81
C ILE A 106 -2.26 3.47 23.90
N HIS A 107 -3.27 3.94 24.63
CA HIS A 107 -4.48 3.18 24.89
C HIS A 107 -5.69 4.14 24.93
N PRO A 108 -6.91 3.64 24.66
CA PRO A 108 -8.11 4.47 24.81
C PRO A 108 -8.41 4.74 26.29
N PRO A 109 -9.08 5.84 26.65
CA PRO A 109 -9.35 6.17 28.05
C PRO A 109 -10.16 5.10 28.81
N GLU A 110 -11.01 4.34 28.13
CA GLU A 110 -11.99 3.42 28.71
C GLU A 110 -11.53 1.95 28.71
N ALA A 111 -10.38 1.64 28.13
CA ALA A 111 -9.86 0.27 28.06
C ALA A 111 -8.33 0.24 28.20
N PRO A 112 -7.75 -0.87 28.72
CA PRO A 112 -6.31 -0.96 28.92
C PRO A 112 -5.51 -1.02 27.61
N LYS A 113 -6.15 -1.41 26.49
CA LYS A 113 -5.54 -1.55 25.16
C LYS A 113 -6.59 -1.40 24.06
N PHE A 114 -6.12 -1.08 22.86
CA PHE A 114 -6.91 -1.25 21.63
C PHE A 114 -7.00 -2.74 21.25
N THR A 115 -8.16 -3.16 20.76
CA THR A 115 -8.47 -4.52 20.30
C THR A 115 -8.88 -4.56 18.82
N ASP A 116 -9.28 -3.42 18.28
CA ASP A 116 -9.84 -3.30 16.95
C ASP A 116 -9.26 -2.06 16.25
N ILE A 117 -9.27 -2.10 14.92
CA ILE A 117 -8.95 -1.00 14.04
C ILE A 117 -10.18 -0.75 13.18
N LEU A 118 -10.64 0.49 13.10
CA LEU A 118 -11.58 0.96 12.08
C LEU A 118 -10.83 1.84 11.08
N SER A 119 -10.53 1.30 9.90
CA SER A 119 -9.87 2.03 8.83
C SER A 119 -10.91 2.72 7.95
N ILE A 120 -10.81 4.05 7.85
CA ILE A 120 -11.67 4.90 7.02
C ILE A 120 -10.85 5.38 5.84
N GLY A 121 -11.30 5.10 4.62
CA GLY A 121 -10.54 5.44 3.41
C GLY A 121 -11.22 4.86 2.17
N ILE A 122 -10.93 5.38 0.97
CA ILE A 122 -11.52 4.86 -0.27
C ILE A 122 -10.46 4.54 -1.32
N GLY A 123 -10.76 3.58 -2.19
CA GLY A 123 -9.92 3.22 -3.33
C GLY A 123 -8.55 2.74 -2.87
N GLY A 124 -7.49 3.44 -3.29
CA GLY A 124 -6.11 3.10 -2.88
C GLY A 124 -5.87 3.14 -1.37
N SER A 125 -6.63 3.97 -0.64
CA SER A 125 -6.57 4.08 0.82
C SER A 125 -7.27 2.93 1.56
N ALA A 126 -7.95 2.02 0.86
CA ALA A 126 -8.68 0.91 1.47
C ALA A 126 -8.36 -0.44 0.83
N LEU A 127 -8.33 -0.54 -0.51
CA LEU A 127 -8.16 -1.80 -1.23
C LEU A 127 -6.81 -2.48 -0.97
N GLY A 128 -5.73 -1.71 -0.87
CA GLY A 128 -4.41 -2.24 -0.51
C GLY A 128 -4.40 -2.84 0.90
N PRO A 129 -4.79 -2.07 1.93
CA PRO A 129 -4.89 -2.57 3.30
C PRO A 129 -5.81 -3.78 3.43
N GLN A 130 -6.98 -3.77 2.77
CA GLN A 130 -7.90 -4.90 2.71
C GLN A 130 -7.25 -6.15 2.14
N PHE A 131 -6.53 -6.01 1.01
CA PHE A 131 -5.85 -7.13 0.36
C PHE A 131 -4.76 -7.73 1.27
N VAL A 132 -3.91 -6.88 1.86
CA VAL A 132 -2.82 -7.35 2.73
C VAL A 132 -3.36 -7.99 4.01
N ALA A 133 -4.39 -7.41 4.62
CA ALA A 133 -5.04 -7.99 5.78
C ALA A 133 -5.62 -9.38 5.46
N SER A 134 -6.32 -9.52 4.34
CA SER A 134 -6.89 -10.80 3.91
C SER A 134 -5.82 -11.85 3.59
N ALA A 135 -4.71 -11.43 2.96
CA ALA A 135 -3.67 -12.35 2.51
C ALA A 135 -2.69 -12.77 3.62
N LEU A 136 -2.35 -11.87 4.54
CA LEU A 136 -1.20 -12.01 5.44
C LEU A 136 -1.52 -11.88 6.93
N ALA A 137 -2.72 -11.43 7.33
CA ALA A 137 -3.03 -11.33 8.75
C ALA A 137 -3.03 -12.73 9.40
N PRO A 138 -2.51 -12.86 10.63
CA PRO A 138 -2.61 -14.10 11.37
C PRO A 138 -4.08 -14.41 11.70
N SER A 139 -4.39 -15.69 11.99
CA SER A 139 -5.75 -16.12 12.33
C SER A 139 -6.32 -15.43 13.58
N SER A 140 -5.46 -14.89 14.44
CA SER A 140 -5.83 -14.10 15.62
C SER A 140 -4.91 -12.88 15.68
N PRO A 141 -5.22 -11.80 14.93
CA PRO A 141 -4.41 -10.60 14.92
C PRO A 141 -4.50 -9.88 16.27
N PRO A 142 -3.43 -9.18 16.72
CA PRO A 142 -3.48 -8.37 17.93
C PRO A 142 -4.61 -7.35 17.93
N LEU A 143 -4.85 -6.69 16.79
CA LEU A 143 -6.04 -5.88 16.57
C LEU A 143 -6.81 -6.40 15.34
N ALA A 144 -8.12 -6.59 15.48
CA ALA A 144 -9.01 -6.95 14.37
C ALA A 144 -9.28 -5.72 13.48
N LEU A 145 -9.23 -5.88 12.15
CA LEU A 145 -9.34 -4.74 11.22
C LEU A 145 -10.69 -4.72 10.50
N HIS A 146 -11.34 -3.57 10.57
CA HIS A 146 -12.63 -3.26 9.94
C HIS A 146 -12.48 -2.05 9.00
N PHE A 147 -13.38 -1.92 8.03
CA PHE A 147 -13.27 -0.89 6.98
C PHE A 147 -14.57 -0.13 6.77
N ILE A 148 -14.45 1.19 6.63
CA ILE A 148 -15.44 2.06 5.99
C ILE A 148 -14.81 2.61 4.71
N ASP A 149 -15.22 2.06 3.57
CA ASP A 149 -14.66 2.39 2.25
C ASP A 149 -15.66 2.87 1.20
N ASN A 150 -16.91 3.03 1.62
CA ASN A 150 -18.01 3.49 0.81
C ASN A 150 -18.81 4.54 1.59
N THR A 151 -19.51 5.44 0.88
CA THR A 151 -20.39 6.46 1.48
C THR A 151 -21.81 5.94 1.74
N ASP A 152 -22.13 4.70 1.37
CA ASP A 152 -23.45 4.09 1.60
C ASP A 152 -23.72 3.92 3.10
N PRO A 153 -24.74 4.59 3.66
CA PRO A 153 -25.04 4.56 5.09
C PRO A 153 -25.34 3.14 5.58
N ALA A 154 -26.03 2.30 4.80
CA ALA A 154 -26.34 0.94 5.21
C ALA A 154 -25.08 0.06 5.32
N GLY A 155 -24.04 0.39 4.55
CA GLY A 155 -22.71 -0.23 4.66
C GLY A 155 -21.99 0.19 5.93
N MET A 156 -21.99 1.50 6.24
CA MET A 156 -21.40 2.04 7.46
C MET A 156 -22.09 1.48 8.71
N ASP A 157 -23.43 1.48 8.74
CA ASP A 157 -24.23 0.96 9.85
C ASP A 157 -23.89 -0.50 10.14
N ARG A 158 -23.77 -1.34 9.10
CA ARG A 158 -23.39 -2.75 9.27
C ARG A 158 -22.03 -2.92 9.93
N VAL A 159 -21.05 -2.10 9.56
CA VAL A 159 -19.70 -2.16 10.14
C VAL A 159 -19.75 -1.69 11.59
N LEU A 160 -20.40 -0.55 11.84
CA LEU A 160 -20.53 0.05 13.17
C LEU A 160 -21.30 -0.84 14.14
N ASP A 161 -22.40 -1.46 13.69
CA ASP A 161 -23.16 -2.45 14.47
C ASP A 161 -22.33 -3.69 14.80
N GLY A 162 -21.44 -4.10 13.88
CA GLY A 162 -20.55 -5.23 14.07
C GLY A 162 -19.48 -4.99 15.13
N ILE A 163 -19.05 -3.74 15.32
CA ILE A 163 -18.01 -3.35 16.28
C ILE A 163 -18.55 -2.60 17.51
N LYS A 164 -19.87 -2.44 17.64
CA LYS A 164 -20.50 -1.62 18.68
C LYS A 164 -20.02 -1.96 20.10
N ASP A 165 -19.80 -3.24 20.37
CA ASP A 165 -19.39 -3.74 21.69
C ASP A 165 -17.90 -3.48 21.99
N CYS A 166 -17.10 -3.21 20.95
CA CYS A 166 -15.66 -2.92 21.05
C CYS A 166 -15.29 -1.47 20.68
N LEU A 167 -16.25 -0.57 20.38
CA LEU A 167 -15.96 0.85 20.04
C LEU A 167 -15.00 1.54 21.03
N LYS A 168 -15.18 1.31 22.34
CA LYS A 168 -14.32 1.85 23.41
C LYS A 168 -12.88 1.33 23.39
N SER A 169 -12.60 0.30 22.61
CA SER A 169 -11.27 -0.28 22.37
C SER A 169 -10.89 -0.31 20.88
N THR A 170 -11.59 0.45 20.03
CA THR A 170 -11.29 0.59 18.61
C THR A 170 -10.39 1.80 18.35
N LEU A 171 -9.29 1.57 17.64
CA LEU A 171 -8.41 2.59 17.06
C LEU A 171 -8.92 2.97 15.66
N ILE A 172 -9.06 4.25 15.39
CA ILE A 172 -9.59 4.77 14.13
C ILE A 172 -8.40 5.25 13.29
N ILE A 173 -8.29 4.76 12.06
CA ILE A 173 -7.28 5.22 11.10
C ILE A 173 -8.02 5.92 9.97
N ASP A 174 -7.98 7.26 9.94
CA ASP A 174 -8.59 8.03 8.86
C ASP A 174 -7.56 8.42 7.80
N THR A 175 -7.76 7.89 6.59
CA THR A 175 -6.81 7.98 5.48
C THR A 175 -7.39 8.77 4.30
N SER A 176 -6.89 9.99 4.12
CA SER A 176 -7.18 10.81 2.94
C SER A 176 -6.00 11.71 2.61
N LYS A 177 -5.42 11.57 1.41
CA LYS A 177 -4.28 12.38 0.98
C LYS A 177 -4.55 13.89 1.05
N SER A 178 -5.69 14.34 0.50
CA SER A 178 -6.06 15.77 0.49
C SER A 178 -6.82 16.21 1.75
N GLY A 179 -7.36 15.25 2.51
CA GLY A 179 -8.32 15.50 3.59
C GLY A 179 -9.66 16.06 3.09
N GLY A 180 -9.87 16.10 1.78
CA GLY A 180 -11.08 16.65 1.14
C GLY A 180 -11.91 15.62 0.39
N THR A 181 -11.48 14.36 0.35
CA THR A 181 -12.22 13.28 -0.30
C THR A 181 -13.57 13.08 0.42
N PRO A 182 -14.72 13.16 -0.26
CA PRO A 182 -16.03 13.10 0.38
C PRO A 182 -16.26 11.81 1.18
N GLU A 183 -15.85 10.66 0.65
CA GLU A 183 -16.19 9.36 1.23
C GLU A 183 -15.49 9.11 2.58
N PRO A 184 -14.15 9.29 2.73
CA PRO A 184 -13.51 9.22 4.04
C PRO A 184 -14.01 10.31 5.00
N ARG A 185 -14.28 11.52 4.50
CA ARG A 185 -14.83 12.60 5.33
C ARG A 185 -16.20 12.24 5.90
N ASN A 186 -17.09 11.68 5.09
CA ASN A 186 -18.42 11.26 5.54
C ASN A 186 -18.29 10.13 6.58
N GLY A 187 -17.48 9.10 6.29
CA GLY A 187 -17.20 8.03 7.25
C GLY A 187 -16.66 8.56 8.59
N MET A 188 -15.72 9.50 8.56
CA MET A 188 -15.18 10.14 9.76
C MET A 188 -16.27 10.87 10.55
N LEU A 189 -17.15 11.61 9.89
CA LEU A 189 -18.23 12.35 10.55
C LEU A 189 -19.26 11.41 11.19
N GLU A 190 -19.64 10.33 10.52
CA GLU A 190 -20.54 9.32 11.08
C GLU A 190 -19.91 8.65 12.30
N VAL A 191 -18.64 8.24 12.21
CA VAL A 191 -17.92 7.65 13.35
C VAL A 191 -17.80 8.64 14.51
N LYS A 192 -17.46 9.91 14.24
CA LYS A 192 -17.45 10.96 15.27
C LYS A 192 -18.80 11.10 15.97
N HIS A 193 -19.88 11.09 15.20
CA HIS A 193 -21.23 11.20 15.74
C HIS A 193 -21.59 10.01 16.64
N ILE A 194 -21.25 8.78 16.22
CA ILE A 194 -21.45 7.59 17.05
C ILE A 194 -20.62 7.66 18.34
N TYR A 195 -19.36 8.08 18.26
CA TYR A 195 -18.53 8.25 19.45
C TYR A 195 -19.12 9.27 20.42
N GLU A 196 -19.64 10.40 19.92
CA GLU A 196 -20.33 11.40 20.73
C GLU A 196 -21.57 10.84 21.43
N ILE A 197 -22.43 10.09 20.71
CA ILE A 197 -23.61 9.44 21.28
C ILE A 197 -23.23 8.43 22.38
N GLN A 198 -22.12 7.72 22.21
CA GLN A 198 -21.62 6.75 23.19
C GLN A 198 -20.82 7.40 24.33
N GLY A 199 -20.65 8.72 24.32
CA GLY A 199 -19.87 9.44 25.32
C GLY A 199 -18.35 9.19 25.23
N LEU A 200 -17.87 8.75 24.06
CA LEU A 200 -16.46 8.49 23.77
C LEU A 200 -15.80 9.69 23.11
N ASN A 201 -14.52 9.92 23.40
CA ASN A 201 -13.76 10.99 22.78
C ASN A 201 -13.04 10.50 21.51
N PHE A 202 -13.58 10.81 20.33
CA PHE A 202 -12.99 10.41 19.03
C PHE A 202 -11.49 10.72 18.92
N ALA A 203 -11.02 11.90 19.37
CA ALA A 203 -9.62 12.28 19.26
C ALA A 203 -8.68 11.37 20.08
N LYS A 204 -9.19 10.73 21.15
CA LYS A 204 -8.44 9.74 21.95
C LYS A 204 -8.43 8.34 21.34
N HIS A 205 -9.08 8.17 20.19
CA HIS A 205 -9.12 6.92 19.44
C HIS A 205 -8.61 7.07 18.02
N ALA A 206 -8.28 8.29 17.55
CA ALA A 206 -8.02 8.52 16.14
C ALA A 206 -6.55 8.81 15.85
N VAL A 207 -6.10 8.30 14.71
CA VAL A 207 -4.88 8.70 14.01
C VAL A 207 -5.22 9.04 12.57
N THR A 208 -4.37 9.82 11.91
CA THR A 208 -4.56 10.14 10.48
C THR A 208 -3.38 9.72 9.64
N VAL A 209 -3.68 9.29 8.41
CA VAL A 209 -2.70 9.11 7.34
C VAL A 209 -3.04 10.09 6.21
N THR A 210 -2.29 11.18 6.12
CA THR A 210 -2.64 12.31 5.24
C THR A 210 -1.42 13.12 4.81
N MET A 211 -1.57 13.99 3.81
CA MET A 211 -0.50 14.91 3.42
C MET A 211 -0.35 16.02 4.46
N LYS A 212 0.89 16.35 4.82
CA LYS A 212 1.20 17.46 5.74
C LYS A 212 0.57 18.76 5.25
N GLY A 213 -0.10 19.49 6.14
CA GLY A 213 -0.84 20.71 5.79
C GLY A 213 -2.13 20.49 5.00
N SER A 214 -2.62 19.26 4.87
CA SER A 214 -3.95 19.00 4.30
C SER A 214 -5.08 19.51 5.23
N LYS A 215 -6.34 19.40 4.77
CA LYS A 215 -7.50 19.73 5.62
C LYS A 215 -7.58 18.80 6.83
N MET A 216 -7.26 17.52 6.64
CA MET A 216 -7.31 16.49 7.68
C MET A 216 -6.15 16.64 8.65
N ASP A 217 -4.95 16.97 8.17
CA ASP A 217 -3.78 17.26 9.00
C ASP A 217 -4.06 18.40 9.99
N ARG A 218 -4.62 19.50 9.49
CA ARG A 218 -5.00 20.65 10.35
C ARG A 218 -6.09 20.27 11.36
N LEU A 219 -7.05 19.45 10.96
CA LEU A 219 -8.14 19.00 11.82
C LEU A 219 -7.62 18.12 12.96
N ALA A 220 -6.81 17.10 12.63
CA ALA A 220 -6.21 16.19 13.59
C ALA A 220 -5.37 16.93 14.64
N LYS A 221 -4.55 17.89 14.19
CA LYS A 221 -3.79 18.78 15.08
C LYS A 221 -4.67 19.63 15.98
N ALA A 222 -5.70 20.25 15.43
CA ALA A 222 -6.60 21.13 16.18
C ALA A 222 -7.40 20.37 17.25
N GLU A 223 -7.79 19.13 16.96
CA GLU A 223 -8.56 18.27 17.87
C GLU A 223 -7.69 17.41 18.79
N GLY A 224 -6.37 17.35 18.55
CA GLY A 224 -5.43 16.59 19.39
C GLY A 224 -5.57 15.07 19.25
N TRP A 225 -5.60 14.59 18.00
CA TRP A 225 -5.59 13.16 17.67
C TRP A 225 -4.29 12.49 18.14
N LEU A 226 -4.30 11.16 18.27
CA LEU A 226 -3.20 10.41 18.89
C LEU A 226 -1.87 10.50 18.12
N ALA A 227 -1.94 10.48 16.78
CA ALA A 227 -0.79 10.52 15.89
C ALA A 227 -1.17 10.90 14.46
N GLU A 228 -0.18 11.35 13.70
CA GLU A 228 -0.27 11.72 12.30
C GLU A 228 0.86 11.02 11.53
N PHE A 229 0.52 10.36 10.42
CA PHE A 229 1.49 9.72 9.54
C PHE A 229 1.43 10.33 8.14
N PRO A 230 2.58 10.64 7.52
CA PRO A 230 2.60 11.39 6.27
C PRO A 230 2.19 10.53 5.07
N MET A 231 1.45 11.16 4.15
CA MET A 231 1.32 10.77 2.76
C MET A 231 2.02 11.79 1.87
N PHE A 232 2.78 11.31 0.89
CA PHE A 232 3.54 12.17 -0.01
C PHE A 232 2.82 12.40 -1.34
N ASP A 233 3.08 13.55 -1.96
CA ASP A 233 2.48 13.94 -3.23
C ASP A 233 2.88 13.01 -4.39
N TRP A 234 4.13 12.52 -4.39
CA TRP A 234 4.69 11.56 -5.33
C TRP A 234 4.24 10.09 -5.11
N VAL A 235 3.45 9.82 -4.08
CA VAL A 235 2.76 8.53 -3.87
C VAL A 235 1.34 8.61 -4.41
N GLY A 236 1.06 7.83 -5.45
CA GLY A 236 -0.30 7.66 -5.98
C GLY A 236 -1.14 6.73 -5.09
N GLY A 237 -2.46 6.93 -5.06
CA GLY A 237 -3.34 6.11 -4.22
C GLY A 237 -3.26 4.61 -4.54
N ARG A 238 -3.26 4.22 -5.82
CA ARG A 238 -3.12 2.79 -6.19
C ARG A 238 -1.74 2.18 -5.91
N THR A 239 -0.76 2.99 -5.53
CA THR A 239 0.60 2.56 -5.20
C THR A 239 1.00 2.89 -3.76
N SER A 240 0.04 3.24 -2.90
CA SER A 240 0.30 3.66 -1.51
C SER A 240 0.38 2.52 -0.50
N GLN A 241 0.17 1.26 -0.89
CA GLN A 241 0.19 0.14 0.08
C GLN A 241 1.49 0.05 0.88
N MET A 242 2.62 0.43 0.29
CA MET A 242 3.93 0.39 0.96
C MET A 242 4.27 1.71 1.66
N SER A 243 3.34 2.66 1.77
CA SER A 243 3.47 3.84 2.63
C SER A 243 2.70 3.62 3.93
N ALA A 244 2.63 4.66 4.78
CA ALA A 244 1.82 4.63 5.99
C ALA A 244 0.38 4.16 5.79
N VAL A 245 -0.19 4.34 4.59
CA VAL A 245 -1.55 3.88 4.24
C VAL A 245 -1.73 2.38 4.50
N GLY A 246 -0.76 1.56 4.08
CA GLY A 246 -0.85 0.12 4.23
C GLY A 246 0.04 -0.46 5.33
N LEU A 247 1.18 0.18 5.62
CA LEU A 247 2.10 -0.32 6.63
C LEU A 247 1.56 -0.14 8.06
N LEU A 248 0.86 0.97 8.35
CA LEU A 248 0.30 1.20 9.68
C LEU A 248 -0.73 0.12 10.08
N PRO A 249 -1.83 -0.11 9.31
CA PRO A 249 -2.78 -1.16 9.67
C PRO A 249 -2.13 -2.55 9.65
N ALA A 250 -1.21 -2.84 8.73
CA ALA A 250 -0.51 -4.13 8.70
C ALA A 250 0.32 -4.38 9.97
N ALA A 251 1.10 -3.39 10.41
CA ALA A 251 1.90 -3.50 11.63
C ALA A 251 1.04 -3.73 12.87
N LEU A 252 -0.09 -3.03 12.99
CA LEU A 252 -1.06 -3.16 14.08
C LEU A 252 -1.81 -4.50 14.08
N GLN A 253 -1.92 -5.17 12.93
CA GLN A 253 -2.40 -6.55 12.81
C GLN A 253 -1.32 -7.61 13.08
N GLY A 254 -0.09 -7.19 13.38
CA GLY A 254 1.03 -8.09 13.66
C GLY A 254 1.73 -8.62 12.41
N ILE A 255 1.51 -8.00 11.25
CA ILE A 255 2.16 -8.36 9.99
C ILE A 255 3.56 -7.71 9.95
N ASP A 256 4.57 -8.48 9.53
CA ASP A 256 5.93 -7.97 9.38
C ASP A 256 6.05 -7.03 8.17
N ILE A 257 5.96 -5.73 8.45
CA ILE A 257 6.07 -4.69 7.44
C ILE A 257 7.46 -4.59 6.81
N ARG A 258 8.53 -4.98 7.53
CA ARG A 258 9.90 -4.97 6.98
C ARG A 258 10.06 -6.10 5.98
N ALA A 259 9.49 -7.28 6.24
CA ALA A 259 9.46 -8.38 5.29
C ALA A 259 8.69 -8.02 4.01
N ILE A 260 7.54 -7.34 4.13
CA ILE A 260 6.79 -6.84 2.97
C ILE A 260 7.65 -5.91 2.11
N LEU A 261 8.32 -4.92 2.73
CA LEU A 261 9.17 -3.98 2.02
C LEU A 261 10.38 -4.67 1.39
N ALA A 262 11.00 -5.63 2.09
CA ALA A 262 12.13 -6.41 1.59
C ALA A 262 11.77 -7.23 0.35
N GLY A 263 10.66 -7.96 0.38
CA GLY A 263 10.20 -8.74 -0.77
C GLY A 263 9.87 -7.85 -1.97
N ALA A 264 9.27 -6.69 -1.74
CA ALA A 264 8.99 -5.72 -2.80
C ALA A 264 10.27 -5.08 -3.37
N LYS A 265 11.26 -4.75 -2.52
CA LYS A 265 12.59 -4.25 -2.93
C LYS A 265 13.33 -5.27 -3.80
N GLU A 266 13.26 -6.54 -3.43
CA GLU A 266 13.88 -7.62 -4.18
C GLU A 266 13.22 -7.81 -5.55
N MET A 267 11.89 -7.78 -5.62
CA MET A 267 11.18 -7.81 -6.90
C MET A 267 11.50 -6.59 -7.77
N ASP A 268 11.57 -5.39 -7.17
CA ASP A 268 11.96 -4.19 -7.92
C ASP A 268 13.36 -4.38 -8.54
N ALA A 269 14.32 -4.94 -7.79
CA ALA A 269 15.65 -5.26 -8.32
C ALA A 269 15.60 -6.28 -9.47
N ALA A 270 14.78 -7.32 -9.37
CA ALA A 270 14.58 -8.29 -10.44
C ALA A 270 14.03 -7.66 -11.72
N THR A 271 13.15 -6.66 -11.60
CA THR A 271 12.56 -5.95 -12.73
C THR A 271 13.47 -4.90 -13.37
N ARG A 272 14.68 -4.69 -12.84
CA ARG A 272 15.70 -3.82 -13.44
C ARG A 272 16.61 -4.52 -14.44
N SER A 273 16.44 -5.83 -14.65
CA SER A 273 17.16 -6.53 -15.73
C SER A 273 16.79 -5.91 -17.09
N PRO A 274 17.78 -5.51 -17.93
CA PRO A 274 17.51 -4.94 -19.24
C PRO A 274 17.19 -6.02 -20.31
N GLU A 275 17.12 -7.30 -19.92
CA GLU A 275 16.81 -8.40 -20.82
C GLU A 275 15.40 -8.95 -20.55
N ILE A 276 14.58 -9.03 -21.60
CA ILE A 276 13.17 -9.46 -21.51
C ILE A 276 13.05 -10.84 -20.83
N LYS A 277 13.94 -11.80 -21.16
CA LYS A 277 13.86 -13.18 -20.64
C LYS A 277 14.13 -13.30 -19.15
N THR A 278 14.94 -12.40 -18.60
CA THR A 278 15.34 -12.41 -17.18
C THR A 278 14.64 -11.33 -16.37
N ASN A 279 13.69 -10.61 -16.97
CA ASN A 279 12.89 -9.58 -16.33
C ASN A 279 11.42 -10.04 -16.18
N PRO A 280 10.94 -10.34 -14.97
CA PRO A 280 9.60 -10.89 -14.76
C PRO A 280 8.48 -9.91 -15.17
N ALA A 281 8.69 -8.61 -14.97
CA ALA A 281 7.73 -7.59 -15.40
C ALA A 281 7.67 -7.49 -16.92
N ALA A 282 8.81 -7.56 -17.61
CA ALA A 282 8.86 -7.55 -19.07
C ALA A 282 8.17 -8.79 -19.67
N LEU A 283 8.41 -9.97 -19.10
CA LEU A 283 7.74 -11.22 -19.51
C LEU A 283 6.21 -11.10 -19.44
N LEU A 284 5.68 -10.55 -18.34
CA LEU A 284 4.24 -10.35 -18.15
C LEU A 284 3.67 -9.22 -19.02
N ALA A 285 4.38 -8.10 -19.14
CA ALA A 285 3.94 -6.96 -19.96
C ALA A 285 3.81 -7.37 -21.42
N ARG A 286 4.81 -8.10 -21.93
CA ARG A 286 4.84 -8.65 -23.29
C ARG A 286 3.63 -9.53 -23.57
N ALA A 287 3.24 -10.38 -22.61
CA ALA A 287 2.09 -11.28 -22.76
C ALA A 287 0.77 -10.56 -23.03
N LYS A 288 0.66 -9.28 -22.64
CA LYS A 288 -0.53 -8.45 -22.89
C LYS A 288 -0.48 -7.68 -24.20
N VAL A 289 0.69 -7.59 -24.85
CA VAL A 289 0.82 -6.97 -26.17
C VAL A 289 0.29 -7.96 -27.20
N LYS A 290 -0.89 -7.67 -27.77
CA LYS A 290 -1.43 -8.47 -28.87
C LYS A 290 -0.63 -8.19 -30.14
N LYS A 291 -0.26 -9.26 -30.85
CA LYS A 291 0.09 -9.18 -32.28
C LYS A 291 -1.19 -8.69 -32.97
N THR A 292 -1.25 -7.41 -33.35
CA THR A 292 -2.29 -6.94 -34.26
C THR A 292 -2.04 -7.64 -35.59
N TRP A 293 -2.92 -8.59 -35.90
CA TRP A 293 -2.92 -9.32 -37.17
C TRP A 293 -3.47 -8.45 -38.29
#